data_AF-A0A8S9WII8-F1
#
_entry.id   AF-A0A8S9WII8-F1
#
_cell.length_a   1.000
_cell.length_b   1.000
_cell.length_c   1.000
_cell.angle_alpha   90.00
_cell.angle_beta   90.00
_cell.angle_gamma   90.00
#
_symmetry.space_group_name_H-M   'P 1'
#
loop_
_entity.id
_entity.type
_entity.pdbx_description
1 polymer ?
#
loop_
_entity_poly.entity_id
_entity_poly.type
_entity_poly.pdbx_seq_one_letter_code
_entity_poly.pdbx_strand_id
1 'polypeptide(L)' 'MAMAQGGSEPEGDVPAQEVGNESDYLDELEKLAELHEKGILTDEEFQAKKKQLLGQ' A
#
# COMPACT_ATOMS: atom_id res chain seq x y z
N MET A 1 -22.67 8.94 -47.78
CA MET A 1 -21.46 8.17 -48.14
C MET A 1 -20.32 9.19 -48.20
N ALA A 2 -19.55 9.38 -47.14
CA ALA A 2 -18.40 8.53 -46.83
C ALA A 2 -18.38 8.10 -45.35
N MET A 3 -17.99 6.85 -45.15
CA MET A 3 -17.69 6.20 -43.88
C MET A 3 -16.17 6.08 -43.75
N ALA A 4 -15.72 5.84 -42.52
CA ALA A 4 -14.43 5.28 -42.12
C ALA A 4 -13.23 6.24 -42.02
N GLN A 5 -12.82 6.48 -40.78
CA GLN A 5 -11.58 5.97 -40.16
C GLN A 5 -11.61 6.50 -38.70
N GLY A 6 -11.53 5.67 -37.66
CA GLY A 6 -10.55 4.62 -37.43
C GLY A 6 -9.69 5.11 -36.28
N GLY A 7 -9.94 4.60 -35.07
CA GLY A 7 -9.22 4.99 -33.86
C GLY A 7 -9.68 4.23 -32.63
N SER A 8 -9.83 2.91 -32.76
CA SER A 8 -9.86 1.99 -31.63
C SER A 8 -8.43 1.77 -31.13
N GLU A 9 -8.21 2.18 -29.89
CA GLU A 9 -7.19 1.75 -28.91
C GLU A 9 -5.71 2.01 -29.24
N PRO A 10 -4.99 2.52 -28.23
CA PRO A 10 -4.12 1.63 -27.51
C PRO A 10 -4.48 1.52 -26.02
N GLU A 11 -4.53 0.27 -25.54
CA GLU A 11 -3.79 -0.19 -24.35
C GLU A 11 -4.22 0.49 -23.02
N GLY A 12 -4.97 -0.13 -22.12
CA GLY A 12 -4.71 -1.48 -21.61
C GLY A 12 -3.37 -1.50 -20.89
N ASP A 13 -3.41 -1.40 -19.55
CA ASP A 13 -2.29 -1.63 -18.62
C ASP A 13 -1.32 -0.46 -18.40
N VAL A 14 -1.62 0.39 -17.41
CA VAL A 14 -0.57 0.88 -16.49
C VAL A 14 -0.89 0.35 -15.10
N PRO A 15 -0.30 -0.78 -14.67
CA PRO A 15 -0.32 -1.16 -13.29
C PRO A 15 0.80 -0.42 -12.59
N ALA A 16 0.42 0.23 -11.48
CA ALA A 16 1.31 0.68 -10.42
C ALA A 16 2.17 1.92 -10.80
N GLN A 17 2.73 2.72 -9.91
CA GLN A 17 3.16 2.44 -8.54
C GLN A 17 3.54 3.79 -7.91
N GLU A 18 2.62 4.73 -7.74
CA GLU A 18 2.93 6.06 -7.15
C GLU A 18 1.97 6.48 -6.02
N VAL A 19 1.24 5.52 -5.44
CA VAL A 19 0.48 5.69 -4.17
C VAL A 19 1.01 4.73 -3.09
N GLY A 20 2.17 4.12 -3.33
CA GLY A 20 2.79 3.10 -2.47
C GLY A 20 3.72 3.69 -1.42
N ASN A 21 3.25 4.65 -0.62
CA ASN A 21 3.95 5.03 0.60
C ASN A 21 2.97 5.14 1.76
N GLU A 22 1.84 5.84 1.57
CA GLU A 22 0.81 5.97 2.62
C GLU A 22 0.11 4.63 2.90
N SER A 23 -0.19 3.85 1.86
CA SER A 23 -0.76 2.50 2.02
C SER A 23 0.21 1.54 2.70
N ASP A 24 1.49 1.58 2.35
CA ASP A 24 2.52 0.72 2.94
C ASP A 24 2.68 0.98 4.45
N TYR A 25 2.60 2.23 4.90
CA TYR A 25 2.60 2.54 6.33
C TYR A 25 1.39 1.96 7.07
N LEU A 26 0.20 2.00 6.45
CA LEU A 26 -1.00 1.43 7.06
C LEU A 26 -0.96 -0.10 7.09
N ASP A 27 -0.52 -0.74 6.01
CA ASP A 27 -0.30 -2.18 5.92
C ASP A 27 0.72 -2.65 6.96
N GLU A 28 1.83 -1.91 7.13
CA GLU A 28 2.85 -2.29 8.09
C GLU A 28 2.39 -2.09 9.54
N LEU A 29 1.56 -1.07 9.82
CA LEU A 29 0.90 -0.90 11.11
C LEU A 29 -0.11 -2.02 11.41
N GLU A 30 -0.89 -2.45 10.42
CA GLU A 30 -1.82 -3.57 10.55
C GLU A 30 -1.08 -4.86 10.90
N LYS A 31 -0.01 -5.16 10.16
CA LYS A 31 0.86 -6.31 10.43
C LYS A 31 1.51 -6.25 11.81
N LEU A 32 1.95 -5.08 12.27
CA LEU A 32 2.48 -4.89 13.61
C LEU A 32 1.42 -5.18 14.70
N ALA A 33 0.18 -4.74 14.48
CA ALA A 33 -0.93 -4.97 15.39
C ALA A 33 -1.27 -6.46 15.46
N GLU A 34 -1.34 -7.13 14.31
CA GLU A 34 -1.55 -8.58 14.25
C GLU A 34 -0.48 -9.37 15.02
N LEU A 35 0.80 -8.98 14.89
CA LEU A 35 1.90 -9.62 15.60
C LEU A 35 1.80 -9.40 17.13
N HIS A 36 1.36 -8.22 17.55
CA HIS A 36 1.09 -7.91 18.95
C HIS A 36 -0.09 -8.73 19.49
N GLU A 37 -1.20 -8.81 18.75
CA GLU A 37 -2.37 -9.63 19.14
C GLU A 37 -2.04 -11.12 19.20
N LYS A 38 -1.12 -11.59 18.34
CA LYS A 38 -0.58 -12.97 18.39
C LYS A 38 0.38 -13.19 19.56
N GLY A 39 0.69 -12.17 20.35
CA GLY A 39 1.63 -12.23 21.48
C GLY A 39 3.10 -12.39 21.04
N ILE A 40 3.40 -12.10 19.78
CA ILE A 40 4.76 -12.18 19.20
C ILE A 40 5.55 -10.91 19.55
N LEU A 41 4.87 -9.77 19.59
CA LEU A 41 5.42 -8.51 20.06
C LEU A 41 4.86 -8.18 21.43
N THR A 42 5.71 -7.64 22.30
CA THR A 42 5.27 -6.98 23.54
C THR A 42 4.72 -5.58 23.24
N ASP A 43 3.93 -5.01 24.15
CA ASP A 43 3.44 -3.63 24.02
C ASP A 43 4.58 -2.63 23.77
N GLU A 44 5.73 -2.82 24.43
CA GLU A 44 6.92 -1.98 24.26
C GLU A 44 7.50 -2.07 22.85
N GLU A 45 7.62 -3.29 22.29
CA GLU A 45 8.14 -3.50 20.93
C GLU A 45 7.18 -3.00 19.86
N PHE A 46 5.87 -3.19 20.05
CA PHE A 46 4.85 -2.66 19.14
C PHE A 46 4.90 -1.13 19.08
N GLN A 47 4.98 -0.46 20.24
CA GLN A 47 5.05 1.00 20.31
C GLN A 47 6.35 1.54 19.71
N ALA A 48 7.49 0.90 19.95
CA ALA A 48 8.78 1.29 19.37
C ALA A 48 8.77 1.20 17.84
N LYS A 49 8.24 0.11 17.27
CA LYS A 49 8.14 -0.08 15.82
C LYS A 49 7.16 0.91 15.19
N LYS A 50 5.98 1.12 15.81
CA LYS A 50 5.00 2.11 15.37
C LYS A 50 5.62 3.52 15.29
N LYS A 51 6.37 3.95 16.31
CA LYS A 51 7.05 5.24 16.30
C LYS A 51 8.09 5.35 15.19
N GLN A 52 8.87 4.29 14.98
CA GLN A 52 9.86 4.24 13.89
C GLN A 52 9.21 4.37 12.51
N LEU A 53 8.05 3.72 12.30
CA LEU A 53 7.27 3.85 11.06
C LEU A 53 6.71 5.26 10.88
N LEU A 54 6.16 5.87 11.94
CA LEU A 54 5.64 7.24 11.88
C LEU A 54 6.74 8.32 11.90
N GLY A 55 8.02 7.95 12.04
CA GLY A 55 9.15 8.87 12.12
C GLY A 55 9.16 9.75 13.38
N GLN A 56 8.65 9.26 14.52
CA GLN A 56 8.50 10.00 15.79
C GLN A 56 9.44 9.56 16.91
#